data_AF-A0A0C3PL44-F1
#
_entry.id   AF-A0A0C3PL44-F1
#
_cell.length_a   1.000
_cell.length_b   1.000
_cell.length_c   1.000
_cell.angle_alpha   90.00
_cell.angle_beta   90.00
_cell.angle_gamma   90.00
#
_symmetry.space_group_name_H-M   'P 1'
#
loop_
_entity.id
_entity.type
_entity.pdbx_description
1 polymer ?
#
loop_
_entity_poly.entity_id
_entity_poly.type
_entity_poly.pdbx_seq_one_letter_code
_entity_poly.pdbx_strand_id
1 'polypeptide(L)'
;MGEVVTNFQTYEQAKQNACAVLGNNFTPVRADPYKGRLGDGTDQIVGIELWDRARKVARIRLDLDVPKGIHMNTEDWQTNTTRKTASCIQGTRDKPTAENAVLYSQYVKALYGLEGMTIWTWWKTGSKPVQ
;
A
#
# COMPACT_ATOMS: atom_id res chain seq x y z
N MET A 1 -17.97 -5.61 -7.76
CA MET A 1 -17.45 -6.51 -6.71
C MET A 1 -17.08 -5.67 -5.50
N GLY A 2 -17.36 -6.14 -4.29
CA GLY A 2 -16.92 -5.50 -3.06
C GLY A 2 -15.42 -5.63 -2.84
N GLU A 3 -14.88 -4.86 -1.90
CA GLU A 3 -13.48 -4.97 -1.46
C GLU A 3 -13.27 -6.24 -0.63
N VAL A 4 -12.19 -6.97 -0.91
CA VAL A 4 -11.79 -8.15 -0.13
C VAL A 4 -10.85 -7.70 1.00
N VAL A 5 -11.25 -7.93 2.25
CA VAL A 5 -10.46 -7.57 3.44
C VAL A 5 -9.74 -8.81 3.96
N THR A 6 -8.44 -8.71 4.22
CA THR A 6 -7.63 -9.80 4.80
C THR A 6 -6.74 -9.26 5.91
N ASN A 7 -6.67 -9.95 7.04
CA ASN A 7 -5.91 -9.52 8.22
C ASN A 7 -4.53 -10.20 8.27
N PHE A 8 -3.53 -9.42 8.65
CA PHE A 8 -2.13 -9.84 8.81
C PHE A 8 -1.59 -9.39 10.18
N GLN A 9 -0.62 -10.12 10.71
CA GLN A 9 -0.04 -9.81 12.03
C GLN A 9 0.89 -8.59 11.96
N THR A 10 1.54 -8.36 10.82
CA THR A 10 2.57 -7.34 10.67
C THR A 10 2.39 -6.49 9.43
N TYR A 11 3.00 -5.30 9.44
CA TYR A 11 3.10 -4.43 8.28
C TYR A 11 3.82 -5.11 7.11
N GLU A 12 4.85 -5.90 7.40
CA GLU A 12 5.62 -6.68 6.42
C GLU A 12 4.75 -7.67 5.66
N GLN A 13 3.90 -8.41 6.37
CA GLN A 13 2.98 -9.36 5.76
C GLN A 13 1.91 -8.63 4.93
N ALA A 14 1.35 -7.54 5.46
CA ALA A 14 0.33 -6.75 4.76
C ALA A 14 0.85 -6.15 3.45
N LYS A 15 2.05 -5.54 3.45
CA LYS A 15 2.63 -4.92 2.24
C LYS A 15 3.04 -5.95 1.18
N GLN A 16 3.59 -7.10 1.59
CA GLN A 16 3.91 -8.19 0.68
C GLN A 16 2.66 -8.80 0.07
N ASN A 17 1.61 -9.01 0.87
CA ASN A 17 0.34 -9.51 0.36
C ASN A 17 -0.30 -8.55 -0.65
N ALA A 18 -0.30 -7.24 -0.37
CA ALA A 18 -0.80 -6.22 -1.29
C ALA A 18 -0.11 -6.30 -2.67
N CYS A 19 1.20 -6.58 -2.71
CA CYS A 19 1.92 -6.83 -3.95
C CYS A 19 1.54 -8.17 -4.60
N ALA A 20 1.41 -9.24 -3.80
CA ALA A 20 1.10 -10.58 -4.28
C ALA A 20 -0.30 -10.71 -4.92
N VAL A 21 -1.25 -9.87 -4.52
CA VAL A 21 -2.61 -9.78 -5.13
C VAL A 21 -2.54 -9.48 -6.64
N LEU A 22 -1.51 -8.74 -7.08
CA LEU A 22 -1.28 -8.43 -8.50
C LEU A 22 -0.71 -9.62 -9.28
N GLY A 23 -0.28 -10.68 -8.58
CA GLY A 23 0.38 -11.86 -9.11
C GLY A 23 1.89 -11.85 -8.82
N ASN A 24 2.44 -12.98 -8.36
CA ASN A 24 3.86 -13.06 -7.96
C ASN A 24 4.85 -12.72 -9.10
N ASN A 25 4.46 -13.01 -10.35
CA ASN A 25 5.25 -12.73 -11.55
C ASN A 25 5.00 -11.32 -12.13
N PHE A 26 4.07 -10.56 -11.57
CA PHE A 26 3.81 -9.20 -12.02
C PHE A 26 5.04 -8.32 -11.76
N THR A 27 5.49 -7.62 -12.80
CA THR A 27 6.55 -6.62 -12.73
C THR A 27 6.10 -5.41 -13.55
N PRO A 28 5.87 -4.25 -12.91
CA PRO A 28 5.48 -3.05 -13.63
C PRO A 28 6.64 -2.55 -14.49
N VAL A 29 6.32 -1.89 -15.61
CA VAL A 29 7.32 -1.20 -16.44
C VAL A 29 7.76 0.11 -15.78
N ARG A 30 6.85 0.74 -15.01
CA ARG A 30 7.10 1.95 -14.25
C ARG A 30 6.27 1.95 -12.96
N ALA A 31 6.81 2.51 -11.90
CA ALA A 31 6.08 2.79 -10.68
C ALA A 31 6.33 4.26 -10.26
N ASP A 32 5.25 4.99 -10.03
CA ASP A 32 5.29 6.39 -9.60
C ASP A 32 4.85 6.49 -8.14
N PRO A 33 5.50 7.31 -7.28
CA PRO A 33 5.02 7.56 -5.94
C PRO A 33 3.61 8.17 -5.96
N TYR A 34 2.72 7.63 -5.13
CA TYR A 34 1.37 8.13 -4.94
C TYR A 34 1.29 8.98 -3.68
N LYS A 35 0.87 10.24 -3.85
CA LYS A 35 0.61 11.15 -2.73
C LYS A 35 -0.80 11.00 -2.19
N GLY A 36 -0.94 10.94 -0.87
CA GLY A 36 -2.22 10.94 -0.20
C GLY A 36 -2.96 12.26 -0.44
N ARG A 37 -4.30 12.19 -0.46
CA ARG A 37 -5.16 13.36 -0.75
C ARG A 37 -5.95 13.85 0.46
N LEU A 38 -6.01 13.05 1.52
CA LEU A 38 -6.88 13.26 2.68
C LEU A 38 -6.19 12.72 3.94
N GLY A 39 -6.61 13.25 5.10
CA GLY A 39 -6.15 12.81 6.41
C GLY A 39 -4.65 13.02 6.65
N ASP A 40 -4.08 12.20 7.53
CA ASP A 40 -2.69 12.30 7.97
C ASP A 40 -1.67 12.03 6.85
N GLY A 41 -2.11 11.43 5.74
CA GLY A 41 -1.28 11.14 4.57
C GLY A 41 -1.29 12.24 3.50
N THR A 42 -1.99 13.35 3.71
CA THR A 42 -2.14 14.42 2.70
C THR A 42 -0.78 14.96 2.26
N ASP A 43 -0.56 15.04 0.93
CA ASP A 43 0.67 15.48 0.26
C ASP A 43 1.94 14.65 0.53
N GLN A 44 1.84 13.61 1.35
CA GLN A 44 2.91 12.67 1.64
C GLN A 44 2.82 11.46 0.72
N ILE A 45 3.97 10.82 0.44
CA ILE A 45 3.99 9.55 -0.29
C ILE A 45 3.38 8.49 0.61
N VAL A 46 2.22 7.96 0.22
CA VAL A 46 1.53 6.89 0.94
C VAL A 46 1.52 5.58 0.14
N GLY A 47 2.02 5.61 -1.09
CA GLY A 47 2.09 4.39 -1.90
C GLY A 47 2.63 4.61 -3.29
N ILE A 48 2.13 3.80 -4.22
CA ILE A 48 2.63 3.70 -5.59
C ILE A 48 1.49 3.48 -6.60
N GLU A 49 1.62 4.10 -7.76
CA GLU A 49 0.86 3.75 -8.95
C GLU A 49 1.75 2.94 -9.90
N LEU A 50 1.23 1.82 -10.38
CA LEU A 50 1.96 0.85 -11.20
C LEU A 50 1.44 0.91 -12.63
N TRP A 51 2.38 0.90 -13.58
CA TRP A 51 2.11 1.12 -14.99
C TRP A 51 2.67 -0.01 -15.84
N ASP A 52 1.89 -0.39 -16.85
CA ASP A 52 2.32 -1.19 -17.99
C ASP A 52 2.25 -0.30 -19.24
N ARG A 53 3.42 0.07 -19.77
CA ARG A 53 3.57 1.09 -20.81
C ARG A 53 2.87 2.40 -20.40
N ALA A 54 1.87 2.84 -21.16
CA ALA A 54 1.10 4.06 -20.89
C ALA A 54 -0.16 3.81 -20.04
N ARG A 55 -0.46 2.54 -19.68
CA ARG A 55 -1.66 2.19 -18.93
C ARG A 55 -1.32 2.02 -17.45
N LYS A 56 -2.05 2.73 -16.59
CA LYS A 56 -2.06 2.46 -15.16
C LYS A 56 -2.79 1.14 -14.91
N VAL A 57 -2.09 0.18 -14.30
CA VAL A 57 -2.59 -1.19 -14.11
C VAL A 57 -2.87 -1.53 -12.67
N ALA A 58 -2.24 -0.85 -11.71
CA ALA A 58 -2.57 -1.02 -10.31
C ALA A 58 -2.19 0.21 -9.47
N ARG A 59 -2.69 0.28 -8.25
CA ARG A 59 -2.24 1.17 -7.20
C ARG A 59 -2.20 0.42 -5.88
N ILE A 60 -1.14 0.62 -5.13
CA ILE A 60 -1.03 0.14 -3.74
C ILE A 60 -0.78 1.35 -2.85
N ARG A 61 -1.58 1.52 -1.79
CA ARG A 61 -1.42 2.64 -0.84
C ARG A 61 -1.65 2.20 0.60
N LEU A 62 -0.92 2.84 1.51
CA LEU A 62 -1.13 2.75 2.94
C LEU A 62 -2.22 3.73 3.35
N ASP A 63 -3.31 3.19 3.91
CA ASP A 63 -4.44 3.97 4.40
C ASP A 63 -4.68 3.68 5.90
N LEU A 64 -5.40 4.59 6.56
CA LEU A 64 -5.87 4.48 7.93
C LEU A 64 -7.35 4.82 7.96
N ASP A 65 -8.21 3.87 8.36
CA ASP A 65 -9.63 4.12 8.61
C ASP A 65 -10.13 3.36 9.85
N VAL A 66 -11.21 3.85 10.46
CA VAL A 66 -11.77 3.28 11.71
C VAL A 66 -12.18 1.80 11.58
N PRO A 67 -12.88 1.34 10.53
CA PRO A 67 -13.28 -0.06 10.46
C PRO A 67 -12.11 -1.02 10.21
N LYS A 68 -10.98 -0.58 9.62
CA LYS A 68 -9.87 -1.46 9.21
C LYS A 68 -8.55 -1.24 9.95
N GLY A 69 -8.41 -0.14 10.69
CA GLY A 69 -7.11 0.31 11.20
C GLY A 69 -6.17 0.70 10.07
N ILE A 70 -4.87 0.49 10.28
CA ILE A 70 -3.84 0.68 9.25
C ILE A 70 -3.87 -0.51 8.29
N HIS A 71 -3.91 -0.23 6.99
CA HIS A 71 -4.03 -1.27 5.98
C HIS A 71 -3.41 -0.85 4.64
N MET A 72 -3.07 -1.85 3.82
CA MET A 72 -2.62 -1.67 2.45
C MET A 72 -3.80 -1.86 1.49
N ASN A 73 -4.27 -0.78 0.88
CA ASN A 73 -5.26 -0.86 -0.18
C ASN A 73 -4.60 -1.15 -1.51
N THR A 74 -5.12 -2.14 -2.24
CA THR A 74 -4.72 -2.48 -3.59
C THR A 74 -5.91 -2.32 -4.53
N GLU A 75 -5.75 -1.49 -5.55
CA GLU A 75 -6.68 -1.37 -6.67
C GLU A 75 -5.98 -1.98 -7.90
N ASP A 76 -6.53 -3.07 -8.42
CA ASP A 76 -5.98 -3.79 -9.58
C ASP A 76 -6.90 -3.64 -10.79
N TRP A 77 -6.33 -3.10 -11.87
CA TRP A 77 -6.97 -2.76 -13.14
C TRP A 77 -6.33 -3.50 -14.32
N GLN A 78 -5.60 -4.59 -14.08
CA GLN A 78 -4.96 -5.35 -15.15
C GLN A 78 -5.98 -5.87 -16.18
N THR A 79 -7.21 -6.19 -15.73
CA THR A 79 -8.34 -6.64 -16.56
C THR A 79 -9.43 -5.56 -16.67
N ASN A 80 -10.53 -5.86 -17.37
CA ASN A 80 -11.69 -4.97 -17.47
C ASN A 80 -12.51 -4.87 -16.17
N THR A 81 -12.15 -5.62 -15.13
CA THR A 81 -12.80 -5.57 -13.82
C THR A 81 -11.82 -5.08 -12.77
N THR A 82 -12.22 -4.06 -12.02
CA THR A 82 -11.41 -3.59 -10.88
C THR A 82 -11.52 -4.58 -9.73
N ARG A 83 -10.38 -5.10 -9.26
CA ARG A 83 -10.30 -5.85 -8.00
C ARG A 83 -9.79 -4.91 -6.92
N LYS A 84 -10.46 -4.88 -5.77
CA LYS A 84 -10.06 -4.07 -4.61
C LYS A 84 -9.79 -4.98 -3.44
N THR A 85 -8.65 -4.82 -2.79
CA THR A 85 -8.31 -5.55 -1.57
C THR A 85 -7.77 -4.60 -0.50
N ALA A 86 -8.00 -4.95 0.76
CA ALA A 86 -7.42 -4.29 1.92
C ALA A 86 -6.67 -5.33 2.77
N SER A 87 -5.35 -5.21 2.83
CA SER A 87 -4.49 -6.04 3.68
C SER A 87 -4.27 -5.32 5.01
N CYS A 88 -5.08 -5.66 6.02
CA CYS A 88 -5.16 -4.96 7.30
C CYS A 88 -4.16 -5.48 8.33
N ILE A 89 -3.61 -4.58 9.16
CA ILE A 89 -2.73 -4.95 10.26
C ILE A 89 -3.59 -5.19 11.51
N GLN A 90 -3.78 -6.45 11.90
CA GLN A 90 -4.76 -6.87 12.91
C GLN A 90 -4.69 -6.07 14.21
N GLY A 91 -3.49 -5.84 14.73
CA GLY A 91 -3.27 -5.12 16.00
C GLY A 91 -3.51 -3.61 15.94
N THR A 92 -3.95 -3.06 14.81
CA THR A 92 -4.22 -1.63 14.65
C THR A 92 -5.71 -1.29 14.66
N ARG A 93 -6.60 -2.24 14.40
CA ARG A 93 -8.05 -1.97 14.33
C ARG A 93 -8.62 -1.50 15.67
N ASP A 94 -8.22 -2.15 16.76
CA ASP A 94 -8.74 -1.89 18.11
C ASP A 94 -7.90 -0.86 18.88
N LYS A 95 -6.90 -0.25 18.23
CA LYS A 95 -6.06 0.77 18.84
C LYS A 95 -6.77 2.13 18.89
N PRO A 96 -6.50 2.94 19.93
CA PRO A 96 -6.92 4.34 19.94
C PRO A 96 -6.47 5.06 18.66
N THR A 97 -7.33 5.94 18.13
CA THR A 97 -7.07 6.69 16.90
C THR A 97 -5.73 7.42 16.92
N ALA A 98 -5.34 7.99 18.06
CA ALA A 98 -4.07 8.70 18.21
C ALA A 98 -2.84 7.78 18.10
N GLU A 99 -2.90 6.56 18.65
CA GLU A 99 -1.80 5.59 18.50
C GLU A 99 -1.64 5.14 17.06
N ASN A 100 -2.76 4.90 16.37
CA ASN A 100 -2.74 4.57 14.95
C ASN A 100 -2.20 5.71 14.10
N ALA A 101 -2.54 6.97 14.39
CA ALA A 101 -2.03 8.12 13.66
C ALA A 101 -0.49 8.22 13.78
N VAL A 102 0.06 8.00 14.97
CA VAL A 102 1.52 7.98 15.19
C VAL A 102 2.18 6.85 14.40
N LEU A 103 1.65 5.62 14.51
CA LEU A 103 2.21 4.46 13.81
C LEU A 103 2.08 4.59 12.28
N TYR A 104 0.94 5.09 11.79
CA TYR A 104 0.71 5.39 10.39
C TYR A 104 1.73 6.41 9.86
N SER A 105 1.94 7.51 10.59
CA SER A 105 2.92 8.53 10.23
C SER A 105 4.34 7.96 10.15
N GLN A 106 4.72 7.05 11.04
CA GLN A 106 6.03 6.38 10.97
C GLN A 106 6.20 5.55 9.69
N TYR A 107 5.16 4.83 9.27
CA TYR A 107 5.18 4.08 8.01
C TYR A 107 5.24 5.00 6.79
N VAL A 108 4.45 6.08 6.77
CA VAL A 108 4.48 7.08 5.69
C VAL A 108 5.85 7.76 5.60
N LYS A 109 6.45 8.13 6.74
CA LYS A 109 7.79 8.73 6.79
C LYS A 109 8.86 7.81 6.22
N ALA A 110 8.71 6.48 6.37
CA ALA A 110 9.65 5.52 5.80
C ALA A 110 9.64 5.48 4.26
N LEU A 111 8.62 6.07 3.61
CA LEU A 111 8.52 6.21 2.15
C LEU A 111 9.07 7.54 1.64
N TYR A 112 9.36 8.49 2.53
CA TYR A 112 9.77 9.83 2.16
C TYR A 112 11.05 9.82 1.30
N GLY A 113 10.99 10.54 0.17
CA GLY A 113 12.11 10.64 -0.76
C GLY A 113 12.38 9.40 -1.61
N LEU A 114 11.63 8.31 -1.42
CA LEU A 114 11.81 7.10 -2.23
C LEU A 114 11.10 7.22 -3.58
N GLU A 115 11.77 6.73 -4.63
CA GLU A 115 11.17 6.55 -5.95
C GLU A 115 10.15 5.40 -5.95
N GLY A 116 9.19 5.43 -6.87
CA GLY A 116 8.11 4.44 -6.90
C GLY A 116 8.61 3.02 -7.16
N MET A 117 9.63 2.83 -8.02
CA MET A 117 10.22 1.51 -8.25
C MET A 117 10.98 0.97 -7.02
N THR A 118 11.57 1.86 -6.23
CA THR A 118 12.21 1.51 -4.96
C THR A 118 11.17 1.06 -3.93
N ILE A 119 10.05 1.79 -3.81
CA ILE A 119 8.94 1.40 -2.93
C ILE A 119 8.35 0.06 -3.38
N TRP A 120 8.08 -0.12 -4.68
CA TRP A 120 7.59 -1.39 -5.24
C TRP A 120 8.49 -2.56 -4.89
N THR A 121 9.80 -2.44 -5.16
CA THR A 121 10.77 -3.50 -4.89
C THR A 121 10.83 -3.83 -3.41
N TRP A 122 10.82 -2.81 -2.54
CA TRP A 122 10.81 -3.01 -1.10
C TRP A 122 9.54 -3.74 -0.65
N TRP A 123 8.37 -3.29 -1.05
CA TRP A 123 7.10 -3.88 -0.63
C TRP A 123 6.93 -5.30 -1.15
N LYS A 124 7.35 -5.57 -2.39
CA LYS A 124 7.29 -6.91 -2.99
C LYS A 124 8.22 -7.90 -2.31
N THR A 125 9.45 -7.49 -2.00
CA THR A 125 10.51 -8.41 -1.51
C THR A 125 10.66 -8.41 0.01
N GLY A 126 10.16 -7.40 0.70
CA GLY A 126 10.46 -7.14 2.11
C GLY A 126 11.84 -6.53 2.36
N SER A 127 12.72 -6.45 1.35
CA SER A 127 14.07 -5.93 1.49
C SER A 127 14.06 -4.40 1.41
N LYS A 128 14.24 -3.75 2.57
CA LYS A 128 14.27 -2.28 2.63
C LYS A 128 15.48 -1.75 1.85
N PRO A 129 15.35 -0.68 1.04
CA PRO A 129 16.49 -0.08 0.38
C PRO A 129 17.52 0.39 1.42
N VAL A 130 18.78 0.10 1.16
CA VAL A 130 19.90 0.70 1.88
C VAL A 130 20.06 2.11 1.33
N GLN A 131 19.92 3.13 2.19
CA GLN A 131 20.19 4.52 1.85
C GLN A 131 21.68 4.81 1.93
#